data_AF-A0A7J5TL24-F1
#
_entry.id   AF-A0A7J5TL24-F1
#
_cell.length_a   1.000
_cell.length_b   1.000
_cell.length_c   1.000
_cell.angle_alpha   90.00
_cell.angle_beta   90.00
_cell.angle_gamma   90.00
#
_symmetry.space_group_name_H-M   'P 1'
#
loop_
_entity.id
_entity.type
_entity.pdbx_description
1 polymer ?
#
loop_
_entity_poly.entity_id
_entity_poly.type
_entity_poly.pdbx_seq_one_letter_code
_entity_poly.pdbx_strand_id
1 'polypeptide(L)'
;ALGALCIAATIGCRPTFALTALLAIALFFPQVRAVFSASTWRERATRIQALRFLCALIIPAMLIVVPVIAYNAMRFGSFTDFGNAYQITVANMTDFHTPLPQMPRALCCYLFLPLTFGNDFPWLELTPAPTPIWFFTETTPAGLFVLMPLALLAFAVPFMRRPLGRLYATLTSMLALSMVLLVFDAYVGGFAWRYLADFSWLVMLCALAVMAWLVERHPAWRVVFVIVLVYAIMLALASMFVIGRDDAMINIMPSRFADVRSWFTLLP
;
A
#
# COMPACT_ATOMS: atom_id res chain seq x y z
N ALA A 1 21.94 -0.94 3.78
CA ALA A 1 22.01 -2.12 4.65
C ALA A 1 20.67 -2.39 5.32
N LEU A 2 20.28 -1.64 6.36
CA LEU A 2 19.02 -1.89 7.08
C LEU A 2 17.78 -1.83 6.19
N GLY A 3 17.66 -0.82 5.31
CA GLY A 3 16.55 -0.77 4.36
C GLY A 3 16.44 -1.98 3.43
N ALA A 4 17.58 -2.54 2.99
CA ALA A 4 17.60 -3.74 2.17
C ALA A 4 17.16 -4.99 2.95
N LEU A 5 17.59 -5.10 4.22
CA LEU A 5 17.14 -6.14 5.14
C LEU A 5 15.62 -6.06 5.36
N CYS A 6 15.09 -4.86 5.63
CA CYS A 6 13.66 -4.63 5.88
C CYS A 6 12.80 -4.96 4.65
N ILE A 7 13.21 -4.53 3.44
CA ILE A 7 12.50 -4.88 2.21
C ILE A 7 12.59 -6.38 1.95
N ALA A 8 13.75 -7.00 2.15
CA ALA A 8 13.89 -8.44 1.97
C ALA A 8 13.03 -9.24 2.96
N ALA A 9 12.86 -8.76 4.20
CA ALA A 9 11.97 -9.37 5.19
C ALA A 9 10.52 -9.48 4.73
N THR A 10 10.07 -8.62 3.81
CA THR A 10 8.69 -8.72 3.29
C THR A 10 8.49 -9.92 2.39
N ILE A 11 9.56 -10.49 1.79
CA ILE A 11 9.42 -11.62 0.85
C ILE A 11 8.78 -12.85 1.50
N GLY A 12 8.98 -13.04 2.81
CA GLY A 12 8.42 -14.17 3.55
C GLY A 12 6.97 -13.98 4.01
N CYS A 13 6.44 -12.76 4.01
CA CYS A 13 5.10 -12.48 4.54
C CYS A 13 4.15 -11.83 3.52
N ARG A 14 4.66 -10.97 2.62
CA ARG A 14 3.96 -10.35 1.50
C ARG A 14 4.93 -10.19 0.32
N PRO A 15 5.09 -11.21 -0.54
CA PRO A 15 6.07 -11.20 -1.64
C PRO A 15 5.93 -9.99 -2.58
N THR A 16 4.71 -9.49 -2.81
CA THR A 16 4.44 -8.29 -3.62
C THR A 16 5.17 -7.04 -3.09
N PHE A 17 5.38 -6.93 -1.78
CA PHE A 17 6.08 -5.79 -1.18
C PHE A 17 7.57 -5.80 -1.51
N ALA A 18 8.14 -6.97 -1.83
CA ALA A 18 9.54 -7.04 -2.25
C ALA A 18 9.78 -6.28 -3.57
N LEU A 19 8.74 -6.03 -4.38
CA LEU A 19 8.81 -5.19 -5.58
C LEU A 19 9.19 -3.74 -5.27
N THR A 20 9.02 -3.28 -4.03
CA THR A 20 9.52 -1.96 -3.59
C THR A 20 11.05 -1.86 -3.66
N ALA A 21 11.78 -2.98 -3.69
CA ALA A 21 13.21 -3.01 -3.97
C ALA A 21 13.55 -2.37 -5.32
N LEU A 22 12.65 -2.40 -6.29
CA LEU A 22 12.83 -1.73 -7.60
C LEU A 22 12.96 -0.21 -7.45
N LEU A 23 12.37 0.39 -6.40
CA LEU A 23 12.50 1.81 -6.11
C LEU A 23 13.94 2.19 -5.73
N ALA A 24 14.76 1.23 -5.28
CA ALA A 24 16.18 1.46 -5.03
C ALA A 24 16.91 1.92 -6.31
N ILE A 25 16.47 1.48 -7.48
CA ILE A 25 17.03 1.90 -8.78
C ILE A 25 16.80 3.40 -8.98
N ALA A 26 15.57 3.88 -8.73
CA ALA A 26 15.25 5.29 -8.86
C ALA A 26 15.90 6.15 -7.75
N LEU A 27 15.90 5.66 -6.51
CA LEU A 27 16.45 6.35 -5.35
C LEU A 27 17.97 6.51 -5.42
N PHE A 28 18.67 5.46 -5.87
CA PHE A 28 20.13 5.42 -5.96
C PHE A 28 20.61 5.50 -7.41
N PHE A 29 19.84 6.10 -8.32
CA PHE A 29 20.16 6.14 -9.75
C PHE A 29 21.60 6.62 -10.05
N PRO A 30 22.13 7.68 -9.39
CA PRO A 30 23.52 8.09 -9.59
C PRO A 30 24.54 7.00 -9.20
N GLN A 31 24.32 6.32 -8.07
CA GLN A 31 25.19 5.26 -7.57
C GLN A 31 25.10 4.02 -8.46
N VAL A 32 23.88 3.64 -8.87
CA VAL A 32 23.64 2.54 -9.80
C VAL A 32 24.35 2.83 -11.13
N ARG A 33 24.19 4.02 -11.70
CA ARG A 33 24.88 4.44 -12.92
C ARG A 33 26.40 4.41 -12.76
N ALA A 34 26.91 4.81 -11.59
CA ALA A 34 28.35 4.77 -11.31
C ALA A 34 28.88 3.33 -11.30
N VAL A 35 28.14 2.36 -10.75
CA VAL A 35 28.52 0.93 -10.78
C VAL A 35 28.69 0.42 -12.22
N PHE A 36 27.86 0.86 -13.16
CA PHE A 36 27.94 0.48 -14.58
C PHE A 36 29.00 1.28 -15.38
N SER A 37 29.65 2.28 -14.80
CA SER A 37 30.69 3.05 -15.49
C SER A 37 32.04 2.34 -15.43
N ALA A 38 32.70 2.18 -16.58
CA ALA A 38 34.04 1.60 -16.67
C ALA A 38 35.10 2.40 -15.87
N SER A 39 34.90 3.70 -15.68
CA SER A 39 35.82 4.55 -14.90
C SER A 39 35.83 4.21 -13.41
N THR A 40 34.69 3.79 -12.85
CA THR A 40 34.53 3.44 -11.43
C THR A 40 35.40 2.27 -11.02
N TRP A 41 35.70 1.37 -11.95
CA TRP A 41 36.50 0.18 -11.68
C TRP A 41 38.01 0.40 -11.84
N ARG A 42 38.44 1.53 -12.40
CA ARG A 42 39.87 1.84 -12.61
C ARG A 42 40.55 2.32 -11.33
N GLU A 43 39.91 3.25 -10.62
CA GLU A 43 40.47 3.84 -9.40
C GLU A 43 40.11 3.02 -8.16
N ARG A 44 41.08 2.85 -7.25
CA ARG A 44 40.88 2.04 -6.03
C ARG A 44 39.79 2.62 -5.12
N ALA A 45 39.75 3.94 -4.95
CA ALA A 45 38.83 4.59 -4.02
C ALA A 45 37.36 4.44 -4.47
N THR A 46 37.07 4.72 -5.75
CA THR A 46 35.72 4.60 -6.33
C THR A 46 35.27 3.15 -6.42
N ARG A 47 36.19 2.21 -6.73
CA ARG A 47 35.94 0.77 -6.67
C ARG A 47 35.48 0.32 -5.28
N ILE A 48 36.19 0.73 -4.22
CA ILE A 48 35.82 0.38 -2.84
C ILE A 48 34.44 0.94 -2.49
N GLN A 49 34.10 2.16 -2.91
CA GLN A 49 32.77 2.74 -2.68
C GLN A 49 31.66 1.97 -3.41
N ALA A 50 31.88 1.59 -4.67
CA ALA A 50 30.94 0.79 -5.44
C ALA A 50 30.71 -0.59 -4.79
N LEU A 51 31.79 -1.27 -4.36
CA LEU A 51 31.69 -2.52 -3.63
C LEU A 51 30.94 -2.37 -2.30
N ARG A 52 31.23 -1.32 -1.52
CA ARG A 52 30.50 -1.04 -0.27
C ARG A 52 29.01 -0.83 -0.52
N PHE A 53 28.65 -0.10 -1.57
CA PHE A 53 27.25 0.10 -1.97
C PHE A 53 26.57 -1.22 -2.33
N LEU A 54 27.20 -2.04 -3.19
CA LEU A 54 26.67 -3.34 -3.59
C LEU A 54 26.54 -4.30 -2.40
N CYS A 55 27.59 -4.42 -1.58
CA CYS A 55 27.57 -5.23 -0.37
C CYS A 55 26.49 -4.78 0.61
N ALA A 56 26.30 -3.47 0.79
CA ALA A 56 25.27 -2.93 1.68
C ALA A 56 23.83 -3.15 1.17
N LEU A 57 23.64 -3.48 -0.11
CA LEU A 57 22.34 -3.84 -0.70
C LEU A 57 22.14 -5.35 -0.71
N ILE A 58 23.11 -6.09 -1.25
CA ILE A 58 23.00 -7.53 -1.55
C ILE A 58 23.13 -8.37 -0.29
N ILE A 59 24.15 -8.14 0.56
CA ILE A 59 24.42 -9.03 1.70
C ILE A 59 23.22 -9.11 2.66
N PRO A 60 22.62 -7.97 3.10
CA PRO A 60 21.48 -8.04 4.01
C PRO A 60 20.23 -8.62 3.35
N ALA A 61 20.03 -8.38 2.04
CA ALA A 61 18.91 -8.96 1.32
C ALA A 61 19.05 -10.49 1.20
N MET A 62 20.24 -10.98 0.86
CA MET A 62 20.52 -12.40 0.71
C MET A 62 20.44 -13.16 2.03
N LEU A 63 20.74 -12.50 3.17
CA LEU A 63 20.57 -13.08 4.51
C LEU A 63 19.13 -13.54 4.76
N ILE A 64 18.14 -12.90 4.12
CA ILE A 64 16.73 -13.22 4.28
C ILE A 64 16.19 -14.03 3.09
N VAL A 65 16.50 -13.60 1.88
CA VAL A 65 15.98 -14.21 0.65
C VAL A 65 16.42 -15.67 0.53
N VAL A 66 17.68 -15.99 0.86
CA VAL A 66 18.20 -17.37 0.73
C VAL A 66 17.47 -18.34 1.67
N PRO A 67 17.34 -18.08 2.99
CA PRO A 67 16.54 -18.94 3.86
C PRO A 67 15.08 -19.11 3.40
N VAL A 68 14.42 -18.03 2.95
CA VAL A 68 13.02 -18.11 2.52
C VAL A 68 12.88 -18.96 1.26
N ILE A 69 13.72 -18.74 0.26
CA ILE A 69 13.69 -19.51 -0.99
C ILE A 69 14.07 -20.98 -0.75
N ALA A 70 15.04 -21.25 0.14
CA ALA A 70 15.40 -22.60 0.54
C ALA A 70 14.23 -23.31 1.25
N TYR A 71 13.54 -22.60 2.15
CA TYR A 71 12.32 -23.10 2.79
C TYR A 71 11.24 -23.42 1.75
N ASN A 72 10.97 -22.52 0.81
CA ASN A 72 9.97 -22.75 -0.24
C ASN A 72 10.31 -23.97 -1.09
N ALA A 73 11.58 -24.15 -1.46
CA ALA A 73 12.03 -25.32 -2.22
C ALA A 73 11.83 -26.62 -1.44
N MET A 74 12.13 -26.64 -0.15
CA MET A 74 11.94 -27.83 0.69
C MET A 74 10.46 -28.12 0.99
N ARG A 75 9.64 -27.08 1.14
CA ARG A 75 8.23 -27.20 1.54
C ARG A 75 7.28 -27.44 0.38
N PHE A 76 7.47 -26.72 -0.73
CA PHE A 76 6.59 -26.69 -1.89
C PHE A 76 7.23 -27.31 -3.14
N GLY A 77 8.51 -27.67 -3.10
CA GLY A 77 9.23 -28.18 -4.28
C GLY A 77 9.57 -27.11 -5.31
N SER A 78 9.39 -25.82 -4.99
CA SER A 78 9.62 -24.69 -5.90
C SER A 78 10.22 -23.50 -5.18
N PHE A 79 11.16 -22.79 -5.84
CA PHE A 79 11.81 -21.60 -5.30
C PHE A 79 10.90 -20.35 -5.27
N THR A 80 9.87 -20.34 -6.12
CA THR A 80 8.98 -19.17 -6.31
C THR A 80 7.56 -19.43 -5.84
N ASP A 81 7.30 -20.59 -5.24
CA ASP A 81 6.02 -20.88 -4.62
C ASP A 81 6.00 -20.35 -3.19
N PHE A 82 5.16 -19.34 -2.95
CA PHE A 82 4.98 -18.70 -1.65
C PHE A 82 3.72 -19.20 -0.91
N GLY A 83 3.15 -20.32 -1.34
CA GLY A 83 2.07 -20.97 -0.62
C GLY A 83 0.66 -20.46 -0.95
N ASN A 84 0.50 -19.54 -1.92
CA ASN A 84 -0.80 -18.92 -2.22
C ASN A 84 -1.86 -19.94 -2.67
N ALA A 85 -1.45 -20.95 -3.45
CA ALA A 85 -2.33 -22.01 -3.94
C ALA A 85 -2.87 -22.94 -2.83
N TYR A 86 -2.23 -22.97 -1.65
CA TYR A 86 -2.54 -23.91 -0.58
C TYR A 86 -3.39 -23.28 0.54
N GLN A 87 -3.87 -22.05 0.35
CA GLN A 87 -4.65 -21.37 1.37
C GLN A 87 -6.06 -21.97 1.47
N ILE A 88 -6.50 -22.24 2.71
CA ILE A 88 -7.88 -22.63 2.99
C ILE A 88 -8.71 -21.35 3.01
N THR A 89 -9.34 -21.01 1.88
CA THR A 89 -10.14 -19.78 1.75
C THR A 89 -11.43 -20.04 0.99
N VAL A 90 -12.26 -19.00 0.90
CA VAL A 90 -13.56 -19.04 0.20
C VAL A 90 -13.38 -19.28 -1.31
N ALA A 91 -12.27 -18.83 -1.89
CA ALA A 91 -12.01 -18.97 -3.31
C ALA A 91 -10.91 -20.01 -3.56
N ASN A 92 -11.06 -20.81 -4.63
CA ASN A 92 -10.03 -21.73 -5.04
C ASN A 92 -8.84 -20.95 -5.64
N MET A 93 -7.80 -20.72 -4.84
CA MET A 93 -6.63 -19.93 -5.24
C MET A 93 -5.81 -20.56 -6.39
N THR A 94 -6.03 -21.82 -6.76
CA THR A 94 -5.37 -22.41 -7.94
C THR A 94 -5.92 -21.86 -9.25
N ASP A 95 -7.21 -21.50 -9.26
CA ASP A 95 -7.95 -21.13 -10.48
C ASP A 95 -8.54 -19.71 -10.39
N PHE A 96 -8.50 -19.10 -9.20
CA PHE A 96 -9.14 -17.82 -8.96
C PHE A 96 -8.37 -16.66 -9.58
N HIS A 97 -9.08 -15.90 -10.40
CA HIS A 97 -8.71 -14.56 -10.82
C HIS A 97 -9.98 -13.72 -10.92
N THR A 98 -9.86 -12.40 -10.72
CA THR A 98 -10.95 -11.49 -11.00
C THR A 98 -11.25 -11.49 -12.50
N PRO A 99 -12.50 -11.75 -12.92
CA PRO A 99 -12.87 -11.71 -14.33
C PRO A 99 -12.50 -10.37 -14.96
N LEU A 100 -11.86 -10.38 -16.14
CA LEU A 100 -11.45 -9.16 -16.83
C LEU A 100 -12.57 -8.12 -17.00
N PRO A 101 -13.82 -8.48 -17.32
CA PRO A 101 -14.93 -7.52 -17.40
C PRO A 101 -15.22 -6.79 -16.07
N GLN A 102 -14.84 -7.37 -14.94
CA GLN A 102 -15.03 -6.81 -13.60
C GLN A 102 -13.84 -6.00 -13.09
N MET A 103 -12.69 -6.05 -13.76
CA MET A 103 -11.51 -5.30 -13.36
C MET A 103 -11.79 -3.79 -13.19
N PRO A 104 -12.48 -3.09 -14.12
CA PRO A 104 -12.82 -1.68 -13.92
C PRO A 104 -13.61 -1.43 -12.63
N ARG A 105 -14.56 -2.32 -12.30
CA ARG A 105 -15.36 -2.22 -11.08
C ARG A 105 -14.51 -2.47 -9.84
N ALA A 106 -13.65 -3.48 -9.84
CA ALA A 106 -12.73 -3.77 -8.74
C ALA A 106 -11.80 -2.58 -8.46
N LEU A 107 -11.22 -1.99 -9.51
CA LEU A 107 -10.39 -0.79 -9.41
C LEU A 107 -11.20 0.41 -8.87
N CYS A 108 -12.41 0.62 -9.36
CA CYS A 108 -13.30 1.66 -8.85
C CYS A 108 -13.67 1.45 -7.38
N CYS A 109 -13.87 0.21 -6.92
CA CYS A 109 -14.10 -0.08 -5.50
C CYS A 109 -12.86 0.28 -4.65
N TYR A 110 -11.66 -0.12 -5.08
CA TYR A 110 -10.42 0.25 -4.38
C TYR A 110 -10.23 1.77 -4.26
N LEU A 111 -10.60 2.53 -5.29
CA LEU A 111 -10.31 3.95 -5.36
C LEU A 111 -11.44 4.83 -4.82
N PHE A 112 -12.70 4.46 -5.06
CA PHE A 112 -13.86 5.34 -4.92
C PHE A 112 -15.08 4.71 -4.23
N LEU A 113 -14.94 3.55 -3.57
CA LEU A 113 -16.07 2.98 -2.81
C LEU A 113 -16.58 4.01 -1.78
N PRO A 114 -17.89 4.35 -1.78
CA PRO A 114 -18.42 5.39 -0.90
C PRO A 114 -18.51 4.89 0.56
N LEU A 115 -18.64 5.85 1.47
CA LEU A 115 -19.01 5.58 2.86
C LEU A 115 -20.51 5.27 2.92
N THR A 116 -20.87 4.26 3.70
CA THR A 116 -22.27 3.95 4.02
C THR A 116 -22.56 4.38 5.45
N PHE A 117 -23.69 5.06 5.65
CA PHE A 117 -24.13 5.52 6.96
C PHE A 117 -25.48 4.94 7.35
N GLY A 118 -25.57 4.38 8.55
CA GLY A 118 -26.80 3.98 9.23
C GLY A 118 -27.37 5.09 10.11
N ASN A 119 -28.59 4.85 10.62
CA ASN A 119 -29.29 5.81 11.47
C ASN A 119 -28.87 5.73 12.94
N ASP A 120 -28.38 4.56 13.36
CA ASP A 120 -27.99 4.28 14.75
C ASP A 120 -26.47 4.18 14.88
N PHE A 121 -25.96 4.47 16.09
CA PHE A 121 -24.57 4.23 16.42
C PHE A 121 -24.17 2.78 16.11
N PRO A 122 -23.06 2.51 15.39
CA PRO A 122 -21.89 3.38 15.15
C PRO A 122 -21.96 4.36 13.96
N TRP A 123 -23.12 4.53 13.33
CA TRP A 123 -23.41 5.32 12.12
C TRP A 123 -22.60 4.95 10.89
N LEU A 124 -21.29 4.76 10.96
CA LEU A 124 -20.48 4.26 9.86
C LEU A 124 -20.65 2.74 9.75
N GLU A 125 -20.96 2.26 8.55
CA GLU A 125 -21.16 0.85 8.25
C GLU A 125 -20.15 0.34 7.22
N LEU A 126 -20.01 -0.98 7.11
CA LEU A 126 -19.26 -1.59 6.02
C LEU A 126 -20.06 -1.49 4.73
N THR A 127 -19.46 -0.89 3.71
CA THR A 127 -20.06 -0.80 2.39
C THR A 127 -19.84 -2.12 1.65
N PRO A 128 -20.92 -2.83 1.24
CA PRO A 128 -20.77 -3.96 0.34
C PRO A 128 -20.34 -3.48 -1.04
N ALA A 129 -19.50 -4.26 -1.71
CA ALA A 129 -19.15 -4.04 -3.11
C ALA A 129 -19.92 -5.06 -3.97
N PRO A 130 -21.23 -4.90 -4.21
CA PRO A 130 -21.99 -5.88 -4.98
C PRO A 130 -21.43 -5.94 -6.40
N THR A 131 -21.46 -7.10 -7.04
CA THR A 131 -20.90 -7.29 -8.38
C THR A 131 -21.85 -8.12 -9.25
N PRO A 132 -22.03 -7.78 -10.54
CA PRO A 132 -22.92 -8.54 -11.43
C PRO A 132 -22.40 -9.94 -11.77
N ILE A 133 -21.08 -10.09 -11.80
CA ILE A 133 -20.34 -11.36 -11.95
C ILE A 133 -19.52 -11.54 -10.67
N TRP A 134 -19.60 -12.73 -10.09
CA TRP A 134 -18.91 -13.04 -8.85
C TRP A 134 -17.39 -12.92 -9.00
N PHE A 135 -16.77 -12.26 -8.03
CA PHE A 135 -15.35 -12.35 -7.69
C PHE A 135 -15.22 -12.08 -6.19
N PHE A 136 -14.06 -12.40 -5.62
CA PHE A 136 -13.85 -12.20 -4.19
C PHE A 136 -13.98 -10.70 -3.83
N THR A 137 -14.90 -10.38 -2.93
CA THR A 137 -15.11 -9.03 -2.41
C THR A 137 -15.29 -9.10 -0.90
N GLU A 138 -14.56 -8.27 -0.17
CA GLU A 138 -14.83 -7.98 1.24
C GLU A 138 -15.71 -6.74 1.36
N THR A 139 -16.45 -6.66 2.46
CA THR A 139 -17.12 -5.42 2.83
C THR A 139 -16.11 -4.51 3.51
N THR A 140 -16.09 -3.24 3.11
CA THR A 140 -15.03 -2.31 3.56
C THR A 140 -15.62 -0.93 3.86
N PRO A 141 -15.02 -0.12 4.75
CA PRO A 141 -15.55 1.21 5.04
C PRO A 141 -15.64 2.14 3.83
N ALA A 142 -14.61 2.20 2.97
CA ALA A 142 -14.56 3.09 1.80
C ALA A 142 -13.33 2.82 0.89
N GLY A 143 -13.29 3.45 -0.28
CA GLY A 143 -12.14 3.43 -1.18
C GLY A 143 -11.06 4.45 -0.79
N LEU A 144 -9.86 4.32 -1.37
CA LEU A 144 -8.70 5.13 -1.04
C LEU A 144 -8.96 6.65 -1.11
N PHE A 145 -9.56 7.15 -2.18
CA PHE A 145 -9.79 8.59 -2.35
C PHE A 145 -10.97 9.11 -1.54
N VAL A 146 -11.85 8.23 -1.09
CA VAL A 146 -12.91 8.60 -0.15
C VAL A 146 -12.32 8.69 1.25
N LEU A 147 -11.50 7.73 1.68
CA LEU A 147 -10.79 7.76 2.97
C LEU A 147 -9.78 8.91 3.06
N MET A 148 -9.03 9.13 1.98
CA MET A 148 -7.93 10.08 1.92
C MET A 148 -8.03 10.90 0.62
N PRO A 149 -8.91 11.91 0.55
CA PRO A 149 -9.06 12.75 -0.65
C PRO A 149 -7.76 13.39 -1.15
N LEU A 150 -6.82 13.67 -0.24
CA LEU A 150 -5.49 14.19 -0.59
C LEU A 150 -4.69 13.24 -1.48
N ALA A 151 -4.95 11.93 -1.45
CA ALA A 151 -4.26 10.95 -2.29
C ALA A 151 -4.40 11.25 -3.79
N LEU A 152 -5.46 11.97 -4.21
CA LEU A 152 -5.64 12.42 -5.59
C LEU A 152 -4.51 13.32 -6.09
N LEU A 153 -3.84 14.06 -5.19
CA LEU A 153 -2.70 14.91 -5.53
C LEU A 153 -1.52 14.11 -6.09
N ALA A 154 -1.43 12.81 -5.81
CA ALA A 154 -0.38 11.94 -6.33
C ALA A 154 -0.31 11.97 -7.87
N PHE A 155 -1.45 12.12 -8.54
CA PHE A 155 -1.51 12.17 -10.01
C PHE A 155 -0.93 13.46 -10.61
N ALA A 156 -0.62 14.48 -9.81
CA ALA A 156 0.10 15.65 -10.28
C ALA A 156 1.61 15.39 -10.47
N VAL A 157 2.17 14.36 -9.80
CA VAL A 157 3.61 14.06 -9.80
C VAL A 157 4.23 13.98 -11.21
N PRO A 158 3.65 13.27 -12.21
CA PRO A 158 4.22 13.19 -13.55
C PRO A 158 4.37 14.54 -14.26
N PHE A 159 3.58 15.54 -13.85
CA PHE A 159 3.60 16.89 -14.43
C PHE A 159 4.53 17.85 -13.66
N MET A 160 5.13 17.38 -12.57
CA MET A 160 5.88 18.18 -11.60
C MET A 160 7.40 17.94 -11.67
N ARG A 161 7.94 17.62 -12.85
CA ARG A 161 9.37 17.35 -13.04
C ARG A 161 10.29 18.47 -12.56
N ARG A 162 10.00 19.72 -12.95
CA ARG A 162 10.80 20.88 -12.54
C ARG A 162 10.75 21.11 -11.02
N PRO A 163 9.57 21.20 -10.39
CA PRO A 163 9.50 21.45 -8.95
C PRO A 163 10.01 20.30 -8.08
N LEU A 164 9.83 19.04 -8.48
CA LEU A 164 10.27 17.89 -7.69
C LEU A 164 11.76 17.55 -7.88
N GLY A 165 12.39 18.03 -8.95
CA GLY A 165 13.82 17.89 -9.19
C GLY A 165 14.30 16.44 -9.09
N ARG A 166 15.19 16.16 -8.12
CA ARG A 166 15.76 14.81 -7.90
C ARG A 166 14.72 13.78 -7.45
N LEU A 167 13.66 14.21 -6.74
CA LEU A 167 12.61 13.31 -6.25
C LEU A 167 11.65 12.87 -7.36
N TYR A 168 11.62 13.57 -8.49
CA TYR A 168 10.69 13.28 -9.58
C TYR A 168 10.76 11.80 -10.01
N ALA A 169 11.96 11.29 -10.28
CA ALA A 169 12.13 9.91 -10.72
C ALA A 169 11.58 8.92 -9.68
N THR A 170 11.97 9.07 -8.41
CA THR A 170 11.50 8.22 -7.31
C THR A 170 9.97 8.27 -7.18
N LEU A 171 9.37 9.46 -7.12
CA LEU A 171 7.93 9.62 -6.93
C LEU A 171 7.14 9.09 -8.14
N THR A 172 7.61 9.31 -9.37
CA THR A 172 6.98 8.71 -10.56
C THR A 172 7.08 7.18 -10.55
N SER A 173 8.21 6.61 -10.12
CA SER A 173 8.36 5.16 -9.96
C SER A 173 7.46 4.60 -8.86
N MET A 174 7.27 5.33 -7.75
CA MET A 174 6.35 4.96 -6.68
C MET A 174 4.90 4.96 -7.17
N LEU A 175 4.48 6.00 -7.89
CA LEU A 175 3.15 6.07 -8.48
C LEU A 175 2.94 4.93 -9.49
N ALA A 176 3.90 4.69 -10.38
CA ALA A 176 3.82 3.59 -11.34
C ALA A 176 3.72 2.22 -10.65
N LEU A 177 4.57 1.96 -9.65
CA LEU A 177 4.53 0.73 -8.87
C LEU A 177 3.19 0.57 -8.14
N SER A 178 2.64 1.66 -7.60
CA SER A 178 1.33 1.61 -6.92
C SER A 178 0.20 1.21 -7.86
N MET A 179 0.22 1.66 -9.12
CA MET A 179 -0.79 1.27 -10.11
C MET A 179 -0.63 -0.19 -10.51
N VAL A 180 0.61 -0.67 -10.65
CA VAL A 180 0.88 -2.09 -10.94
C VAL A 180 0.40 -2.97 -9.79
N LEU A 181 0.69 -2.61 -8.54
CA LEU A 181 0.25 -3.34 -7.36
C LEU A 181 -1.28 -3.33 -7.24
N LEU A 182 -1.92 -2.18 -7.39
CA LEU A 182 -3.39 -2.08 -7.40
C LEU A 182 -4.03 -3.04 -8.43
N VAL A 183 -3.52 -3.06 -9.66
CA VAL A 183 -4.04 -3.96 -10.71
C VAL A 183 -3.75 -5.43 -10.35
N PHE A 184 -2.56 -5.73 -9.84
CA PHE A 184 -2.18 -7.08 -9.43
C PHE A 184 -3.07 -7.60 -8.30
N ASP A 185 -3.26 -6.81 -7.23
CA ASP A 185 -4.06 -7.16 -6.07
C ASP A 185 -5.52 -7.35 -6.47
N ALA A 186 -6.05 -6.45 -7.31
CA ALA A 186 -7.39 -6.58 -7.87
C ALA A 186 -7.56 -7.85 -8.70
N TYR A 187 -6.54 -8.23 -9.49
CA TYR A 187 -6.62 -9.39 -10.38
C TYR A 187 -6.45 -10.72 -9.64
N VAL A 188 -5.46 -10.82 -8.75
CA VAL A 188 -5.12 -12.07 -8.04
C VAL A 188 -5.96 -12.26 -6.79
N GLY A 189 -6.20 -11.19 -6.04
CA GLY A 189 -6.85 -11.24 -4.74
C GLY A 189 -8.30 -10.78 -4.72
N GLY A 190 -8.81 -10.17 -5.79
CA GLY A 190 -10.13 -9.53 -5.80
C GLY A 190 -10.12 -8.20 -5.05
N PHE A 191 -11.22 -7.86 -4.38
CA PHE A 191 -11.34 -6.64 -3.59
C PHE A 191 -11.32 -6.95 -2.09
N ALA A 192 -10.26 -6.54 -1.40
CA ALA A 192 -10.12 -6.73 0.04
C ALA A 192 -9.59 -5.47 0.71
N TRP A 193 -10.07 -5.14 1.91
CA TRP A 193 -9.63 -3.94 2.63
C TRP A 193 -8.13 -3.96 2.89
N ARG A 194 -7.61 -5.14 3.27
CA ARG A 194 -6.20 -5.34 3.63
C ARG A 194 -5.23 -5.08 2.47
N TYR A 195 -5.69 -5.16 1.22
CA TYR A 195 -4.86 -4.92 0.03
C TYR A 195 -4.74 -3.42 -0.28
N LEU A 196 -5.57 -2.54 0.29
CA LEU A 196 -5.28 -1.10 0.23
C LEU A 196 -3.90 -0.79 0.82
N ALA A 197 -3.46 -1.53 1.84
CA ALA A 197 -2.14 -1.34 2.45
C ALA A 197 -0.98 -1.64 1.50
N ASP A 198 -1.21 -2.33 0.39
CA ASP A 198 -0.16 -2.81 -0.50
C ASP A 198 0.36 -1.69 -1.41
N PHE A 199 -0.55 -0.82 -1.87
CA PHE A 199 -0.22 0.25 -2.81
C PHE A 199 -0.51 1.67 -2.28
N SER A 200 -1.43 1.85 -1.33
CA SER A 200 -1.90 3.19 -0.93
C SER A 200 -0.82 4.07 -0.34
N TRP A 201 0.12 3.52 0.41
CA TRP A 201 1.20 4.30 1.03
C TRP A 201 2.14 4.91 -0.04
N LEU A 202 2.36 4.24 -1.18
CA LEU A 202 3.12 4.78 -2.31
C LEU A 202 2.39 5.99 -2.92
N VAL A 203 1.06 5.88 -3.08
CA VAL A 203 0.20 6.99 -3.54
C VAL A 203 0.26 8.15 -2.53
N MET A 204 0.17 7.85 -1.24
CA MET A 204 0.20 8.87 -0.18
C MET A 204 1.53 9.62 -0.13
N LEU A 205 2.68 8.94 -0.29
CA LEU A 205 3.97 9.62 -0.34
C LEU A 205 4.10 10.56 -1.55
N CYS A 206 3.53 10.16 -2.70
CA CYS A 206 3.41 11.03 -3.86
C CYS A 206 2.55 12.26 -3.58
N ALA A 207 1.36 12.04 -3.01
CA ALA A 207 0.44 13.11 -2.64
C ALA A 207 1.04 14.10 -1.63
N LEU A 208 1.75 13.60 -0.62
CA LEU A 208 2.40 14.44 0.40
C LEU A 208 3.48 15.34 -0.19
N ALA A 209 4.26 14.86 -1.16
CA ALA A 209 5.26 15.68 -1.84
C ALA A 209 4.60 16.85 -2.61
N VAL A 210 3.49 16.58 -3.29
CA VAL A 210 2.71 17.62 -3.99
C VAL A 210 2.06 18.57 -3.01
N MET A 211 1.50 18.05 -1.91
CA MET A 211 0.89 18.85 -0.84
C MET A 211 1.90 19.79 -0.18
N ALA A 212 3.11 19.31 0.12
CA ALA A 212 4.19 20.12 0.68
C ALA A 212 4.58 21.27 -0.26
N TRP A 213 4.70 20.96 -1.55
CA TRP A 213 4.97 21.96 -2.59
C TRP A 213 3.86 23.02 -2.72
N LEU A 214 2.59 22.61 -2.60
CA LEU A 214 1.44 23.52 -2.61
C LEU A 214 1.43 24.43 -1.39
N VAL A 215 1.66 23.87 -0.19
CA VAL A 215 1.68 24.63 1.07
C VAL A 215 2.78 25.69 1.10
N GLU A 216 3.94 25.38 0.51
CA GLU A 216 5.06 26.32 0.43
C GLU A 216 4.71 27.58 -0.40
N ARG A 217 3.97 27.40 -1.50
CA ARG A 217 3.59 28.50 -2.42
C ARG A 217 2.28 29.18 -2.05
N HIS A 218 1.36 28.42 -1.49
CA HIS A 218 -0.02 28.84 -1.25
C HIS A 218 -0.41 28.43 0.17
N PRO A 219 -0.13 29.26 1.19
CA PRO A 219 -0.37 28.92 2.59
C PRO A 219 -1.81 28.52 2.92
N ALA A 220 -2.81 28.95 2.12
CA ALA A 220 -4.21 28.53 2.26
C ALA A 220 -4.39 27.00 2.17
N TRP A 221 -3.53 26.30 1.44
CA TRP A 221 -3.55 24.83 1.37
C TRP A 221 -3.23 24.16 2.71
N ARG A 222 -2.65 24.87 3.69
CA ARG A 222 -2.51 24.35 5.06
C ARG A 222 -3.87 24.07 5.69
N VAL A 223 -4.85 24.95 5.45
CA VAL A 223 -6.21 24.77 5.97
C VAL A 223 -6.84 23.53 5.34
N VAL A 224 -6.70 23.36 4.01
CA VAL A 224 -7.18 22.16 3.31
C VAL A 224 -6.54 20.89 3.86
N PHE A 225 -5.22 20.90 4.08
CA PHE A 225 -4.51 19.77 4.68
C PHE A 225 -5.04 19.44 6.08
N VAL A 226 -5.22 20.45 6.94
CA VAL A 226 -5.74 20.26 8.30
C VAL A 226 -7.16 19.72 8.25
N ILE A 227 -8.03 20.24 7.40
CA ILE A 227 -9.41 19.75 7.23
C ILE A 227 -9.40 18.27 6.84
N VAL A 228 -8.62 17.88 5.82
CA VAL A 228 -8.57 16.49 5.39
C VAL A 228 -7.92 15.58 6.45
N LEU A 229 -6.92 16.08 7.18
CA LEU A 229 -6.30 15.34 8.28
C LEU A 229 -7.31 15.08 9.41
N VAL A 230 -8.07 16.10 9.82
CA VAL A 230 -9.12 15.97 10.82
C VAL A 230 -10.19 14.99 10.35
N TYR A 231 -10.63 15.11 9.09
CA TYR A 231 -11.57 14.17 8.48
C TYR A 231 -11.05 12.72 8.53
N ALA A 232 -9.80 12.50 8.14
CA ALA A 232 -9.16 11.18 8.16
C ALA A 232 -9.06 10.61 9.58
N ILE A 233 -8.72 11.43 10.57
CA ILE A 233 -8.69 11.02 11.98
C ILE A 233 -10.09 10.67 12.47
N MET A 234 -11.09 11.49 12.17
CA MET A 234 -12.48 11.23 12.55
C MET A 234 -13.01 9.94 11.92
N LEU A 235 -12.71 9.68 10.65
CA LEU A 235 -13.03 8.41 10.01
C LEU A 235 -12.29 7.23 10.63
N ALA A 236 -11.00 7.38 10.94
CA ALA A 236 -10.24 6.32 11.58
C ALA A 236 -10.85 5.96 12.94
N LEU A 237 -11.20 6.97 13.76
CA LEU A 237 -11.87 6.78 15.04
C LEU A 237 -13.25 6.14 14.87
N ALA A 238 -14.08 6.62 13.95
CA ALA A 238 -15.38 6.03 13.65
C ALA A 238 -15.24 4.57 13.17
N SER A 239 -14.21 4.28 12.37
CA SER A 239 -13.96 2.94 11.82
C SER A 239 -13.65 1.89 12.89
N MET A 240 -13.16 2.31 14.07
CA MET A 240 -12.97 1.42 15.23
C MET A 240 -14.28 0.82 15.74
N PHE A 241 -15.41 1.49 15.53
CA PHE A 241 -16.73 1.05 16.00
C PHE A 241 -17.52 0.28 14.95
N VAL A 242 -17.04 0.24 13.69
CA VAL A 242 -17.73 -0.42 12.59
C VAL A 242 -17.89 -1.91 12.87
N ILE A 243 -19.13 -2.37 12.93
CA ILE A 243 -19.48 -3.77 13.19
C ILE A 243 -19.17 -4.61 11.94
N GLY A 244 -18.68 -5.84 12.16
CA GLY A 244 -18.32 -6.77 11.08
C GLY A 244 -16.83 -6.74 10.69
N ARG A 245 -16.05 -5.80 11.23
CA ARG A 245 -14.58 -5.88 11.16
C ARG A 245 -14.03 -6.83 12.22
N ASP A 246 -13.01 -7.61 11.86
CA ASP A 246 -12.32 -8.49 12.80
C ASP A 246 -11.76 -7.71 14.01
N ASP A 247 -11.23 -6.52 13.76
CA ASP A 247 -10.61 -5.63 14.74
C ASP A 247 -11.59 -4.61 15.37
N ALA A 248 -12.90 -4.79 15.17
CA ALA A 248 -13.91 -3.90 15.74
C ALA A 248 -13.83 -3.85 17.26
N MET A 249 -14.05 -2.66 17.83
CA MET A 249 -13.97 -2.45 19.29
C MET A 249 -14.98 -3.29 20.07
N ILE A 250 -16.10 -3.68 19.46
CA ILE A 250 -17.08 -4.61 20.05
C ILE A 250 -16.47 -6.00 20.33
N ASN A 251 -15.51 -6.44 19.50
CA ASN A 251 -14.85 -7.74 19.65
C ASN A 251 -13.68 -7.67 20.64
N ILE A 252 -12.90 -6.59 20.60
CA ILE A 252 -11.67 -6.44 21.39
C ILE A 252 -11.95 -5.89 22.80
N MET A 253 -12.83 -4.90 22.92
CA MET A 253 -13.14 -4.18 24.16
C MET A 253 -14.66 -3.94 24.30
N PRO A 254 -15.47 -5.00 24.48
CA PRO A 254 -16.93 -4.91 24.47
C PRO A 254 -17.50 -3.96 25.52
N SER A 255 -16.88 -3.86 26.70
CA SER A 255 -17.29 -2.91 27.75
C SER A 255 -17.17 -1.47 27.27
N ARG A 256 -16.02 -1.08 26.72
CA ARG A 256 -15.81 0.27 26.16
C ARG A 256 -16.74 0.57 25.00
N PHE A 257 -17.06 -0.44 24.19
CA PHE A 257 -18.02 -0.27 23.10
C PHE A 257 -19.42 0.03 23.65
N ALA A 258 -19.86 -0.72 24.66
CA ALA A 258 -21.14 -0.48 25.32
C ALA A 258 -21.18 0.89 26.03
N ASP A 259 -20.09 1.29 26.68
CA ASP A 259 -19.98 2.60 27.34
C ASP A 259 -20.18 3.74 26.34
N VAL A 260 -19.45 3.73 25.22
CA VAL A 260 -19.59 4.77 24.18
C VAL A 260 -20.97 4.71 23.51
N ARG A 261 -21.48 3.51 23.22
CA ARG A 261 -22.85 3.35 22.69
C ARG A 261 -23.89 3.96 23.63
N SER A 262 -23.71 3.83 24.94
CA SER A 262 -24.64 4.34 25.95
C SER A 262 -24.81 5.87 25.90
N TRP A 263 -23.77 6.59 25.47
CA TRP A 263 -23.81 8.05 25.30
C TRP A 263 -24.81 8.48 24.22
N PHE A 264 -25.13 7.58 23.28
CA PHE A 264 -25.97 7.86 22.13
C PHE A 264 -27.35 7.20 22.22
N THR A 265 -27.55 6.20 23.09
CA THR A 265 -28.86 5.56 23.31
C THR A 265 -29.84 6.39 24.15
N LEU A 266 -29.39 7.53 24.71
CA LEU A 266 -30.22 8.44 25.50
C LEU A 266 -30.64 9.71 24.73
N LEU A 267 -30.26 9.83 23.45
CA LEU A 267 -30.80 10.87 22.57
C LEU A 267 -32.17 10.40 22.06
N PRO A 268 -33.27 11.10 22.39
CA PRO A 268 -34.62 10.74 21.95
C PRO A 268 -34.79 10.81 20.43
#